data_AF-A0A7C4H9Q0-F1
#
_entry.id   AF-A0A7C4H9Q0-F1
#
_cell.length_a   1.000
_cell.length_b   1.000
_cell.length_c   1.000
_cell.angle_alpha   90.00
_cell.angle_beta   90.00
_cell.angle_gamma   90.00
#
_symmetry.space_group_name_H-M   'P 1'
#
loop_
_entity.id
_entity.type
_entity.pdbx_description
1 polymer ?
#
loop_
_entity_poly.entity_id
_entity_poly.type
_entity_poly.pdbx_seq_one_letter_code
_entity_poly.pdbx_strand_id
1 'polypeptide(L)'
;MRVPIGFHRSEKFGVLIGELIPLDRRLFASSEEYEETISKVKRAYNVLIEEINKVGLKEALDKFLREVSEYAFLNGSFISCLAEELSLSEKEIVEAIISTGYFSERLDFLKRNFRKIRKENAVEYAEGFGEIVSFLGLERALNLLKRNGLKIGRSTLQALYNVSLMPTWLKRRIGVDISLTIAFELPKYVDEELIERIAGLRYQDAKKVLKELKSNY
;
A
#
# COMPACT_ATOMS: atom_id res chain seq x y z
N MET A 1 7.16 6.46 -5.74
CA MET A 1 6.65 5.09 -5.46
C MET A 1 6.71 4.90 -3.97
N ARG A 2 5.71 4.25 -3.39
CA ARG A 2 5.55 4.26 -1.94
C ARG A 2 6.29 3.09 -1.29
N VAL A 3 7.01 3.37 -0.21
CA VAL A 3 7.74 2.35 0.56
C VAL A 3 6.91 1.92 1.76
N PRO A 4 6.69 0.61 1.99
CA PRO A 4 5.97 0.13 3.18
C PRO A 4 6.69 0.47 4.48
N ILE A 5 6.01 1.11 5.43
CA ILE A 5 6.58 1.52 6.72
C ILE A 5 5.85 0.84 7.87
N GLY A 6 6.62 0.37 8.86
CA GLY A 6 6.12 -0.24 10.09
C GLY A 6 6.12 0.74 11.26
N PHE A 7 5.17 0.55 12.16
CA PHE A 7 5.04 1.26 13.43
C PHE A 7 5.02 0.23 14.55
N HIS A 8 5.68 0.52 15.67
CA HIS A 8 5.71 -0.36 16.82
C HIS A 8 5.73 0.47 18.10
N ARG A 9 4.85 0.16 19.06
CA ARG A 9 4.87 0.80 20.37
C ARG A 9 5.91 0.14 21.27
N SER A 10 6.84 0.94 21.76
CA SER A 10 7.76 0.58 22.82
C SER A 10 7.39 1.31 24.11
N GLU A 11 7.29 0.58 25.21
CA GLU A 11 7.09 1.17 26.55
C GLU A 11 8.20 2.17 26.91
N LYS A 12 9.43 1.92 26.46
CA LYS A 12 10.61 2.71 26.79
C LYS A 12 10.85 3.88 25.85
N PHE A 13 10.52 3.71 24.57
CA PHE A 13 10.91 4.66 23.51
C PHE A 13 9.73 5.30 22.80
N GLY A 14 8.50 5.00 23.21
CA GLY A 14 7.29 5.47 22.53
C GLY A 14 7.08 4.78 21.19
N VAL A 15 6.49 5.48 20.22
CA VAL A 15 6.27 4.94 18.87
C VAL A 15 7.58 4.90 18.08
N LEU A 16 7.99 3.68 17.73
CA LEU A 16 9.09 3.40 16.83
C LEU A 16 8.57 3.27 15.39
N ILE A 17 9.21 4.00 14.47
CA ILE A 17 8.88 3.99 13.04
C ILE A 17 10.09 3.47 12.28
N GLY A 18 9.89 2.45 11.47
CA GLY A 18 10.99 1.74 10.83
C GLY A 18 10.61 0.93 9.60
N GLU A 19 11.61 0.20 9.11
CA GLU A 19 11.49 -0.66 7.94
C GLU A 19 10.49 -1.78 8.18
N LEU A 20 9.66 -2.07 7.17
CA LEU A 20 8.87 -3.29 7.17
C LEU A 20 9.73 -4.41 6.57
N ILE A 21 10.26 -5.29 7.42
CA ILE A 21 11.12 -6.40 6.98
C ILE A 21 10.25 -7.64 6.70
N PRO A 22 10.16 -8.08 5.43
CA PRO A 22 9.58 -9.38 5.14
C PRO A 22 10.57 -10.49 5.50
N LEU A 23 10.20 -11.38 6.43
CA LEU A 23 11.09 -12.43 6.96
C LEU A 23 11.65 -13.37 5.87
N ASP A 24 10.88 -13.60 4.80
CA ASP A 24 11.28 -14.47 3.69
C ASP A 24 11.32 -13.71 2.35
N ARG A 25 11.62 -12.41 2.29
CA ARG A 25 11.68 -11.72 0.99
C ARG A 25 12.81 -10.73 0.90
N ARG A 26 13.15 -10.36 -0.35
CA ARG A 26 13.91 -9.15 -0.61
C ARG A 26 13.19 -7.95 0.02
N LEU A 27 13.97 -6.98 0.48
CA LEU A 27 13.45 -5.72 1.00
C LEU A 27 12.60 -5.01 -0.05
N PHE A 28 11.59 -4.27 0.42
CA PHE A 28 10.69 -3.53 -0.47
C PHE A 28 11.39 -2.34 -1.15
N ALA A 29 12.48 -1.84 -0.59
CA ALA A 29 13.26 -0.72 -1.09
C ALA A 29 14.72 -0.88 -0.66
N SER A 30 15.60 -0.07 -1.25
CA SER A 30 16.99 0.06 -0.79
C SER A 30 17.08 0.70 0.60
N SER A 31 18.21 0.50 1.29
CA SER A 31 18.46 1.13 2.60
C SER A 31 18.41 2.65 2.52
N GLU A 32 18.93 3.26 1.45
CA GLU A 32 18.88 4.71 1.22
C GLU A 32 17.43 5.22 1.07
N GLU A 33 16.61 4.51 0.27
CA GLU A 33 15.18 4.83 0.13
C GLU A 33 14.45 4.74 1.47
N TYR A 34 14.80 3.76 2.31
CA TYR A 34 14.22 3.61 3.65
C TYR A 34 14.65 4.71 4.60
N GLU A 35 15.94 5.05 4.69
CA GLU A 35 16.43 6.13 5.56
C GLU A 35 15.73 7.45 5.25
N GLU A 36 15.65 7.81 3.95
CA GLU A 36 14.98 9.03 3.54
C GLU A 36 13.49 9.00 3.90
N THR A 37 12.81 7.90 3.59
CA THR A 37 11.37 7.75 3.82
C THR A 37 11.03 7.77 5.32
N ILE A 38 11.76 7.00 6.13
CA ILE A 38 11.54 6.91 7.58
C ILE A 38 11.76 8.28 8.23
N SER A 39 12.79 9.02 7.81
CA SER A 39 13.05 10.37 8.31
C SER A 39 11.89 11.34 8.03
N LYS A 40 11.30 11.27 6.83
CA LYS A 40 10.11 12.07 6.47
C LYS A 40 8.89 11.64 7.27
N VAL A 41 8.61 10.33 7.37
CA VAL A 41 7.46 9.81 8.13
C VAL A 41 7.56 10.18 9.60
N LYS A 42 8.74 10.07 10.24
CA LYS A 42 8.94 10.48 11.64
C LYS A 42 8.61 11.94 11.88
N ARG A 43 9.07 12.82 10.99
CA ARG A 43 8.76 14.26 11.07
C ARG A 43 7.26 14.51 10.92
N ALA A 44 6.64 13.94 9.90
CA ALA A 44 5.19 14.08 9.67
C ALA A 44 4.37 13.51 10.84
N TYR A 45 4.81 12.41 11.45
CA TYR A 45 4.13 11.79 12.59
C TYR A 45 4.21 12.66 13.85
N ASN A 46 5.37 13.26 14.14
CA ASN A 46 5.48 14.20 15.26
C ASN A 46 4.55 15.39 15.08
N VAL A 47 4.48 15.95 13.86
CA VAL A 47 3.54 17.03 13.52
C VAL A 47 2.09 16.57 13.69
N LEU A 48 1.74 15.35 13.27
CA LEU A 48 0.40 14.78 13.48
C LEU A 48 0.01 14.81 14.96
N ILE A 49 0.87 14.29 15.85
CA ILE A 49 0.59 14.22 17.29
C ILE A 49 0.39 15.62 17.89
N GLU A 50 1.20 16.60 17.50
CA GLU A 50 1.05 17.98 17.97
C GLU A 50 -0.23 18.66 17.45
N GLU A 51 -0.60 18.39 16.19
CA GLU A 51 -1.73 19.04 15.53
C GLU A 51 -3.09 18.48 15.97
N ILE A 52 -3.16 17.21 16.38
CA ILE A 52 -4.41 16.59 16.84
C ILE A 52 -5.08 17.43 17.94
N ASN A 53 -4.30 17.97 18.87
CA ASN A 53 -4.82 18.82 19.96
C ASN A 53 -5.24 20.22 19.51
N LYS A 54 -4.76 20.69 18.35
CA LYS A 54 -5.02 22.04 17.84
C LYS A 54 -6.20 22.09 16.87
N VAL A 55 -6.26 21.13 15.95
CA VAL A 55 -7.23 21.14 14.84
C VAL A 55 -8.19 19.96 14.87
N GLY A 56 -7.98 18.99 15.75
CA GLY A 56 -8.78 17.77 15.83
C GLY A 56 -8.18 16.60 15.05
N LEU A 57 -8.60 15.39 15.41
CA LEU A 57 -8.05 14.14 14.88
C LEU A 57 -8.22 14.02 13.36
N LYS A 58 -9.40 14.33 12.84
CA LYS A 58 -9.72 14.15 11.42
C LYS A 58 -8.89 15.07 10.54
N GLU A 59 -8.84 16.35 10.87
CA GLU A 59 -8.12 17.39 10.13
C GLU A 59 -6.60 17.14 10.17
N ALA A 60 -6.07 16.74 11.33
CA ALA A 60 -4.66 16.39 11.46
C ALA A 60 -4.30 15.13 10.65
N LEU A 61 -5.16 14.10 10.68
CA LEU A 61 -5.00 12.91 9.84
C LEU A 61 -5.08 13.21 8.35
N ASP A 62 -6.00 14.09 7.92
CA ASP A 62 -6.11 14.47 6.50
C ASP A 62 -4.80 15.06 5.98
N LYS A 63 -4.23 16.01 6.73
CA LYS A 63 -2.94 16.63 6.39
C LYS A 63 -1.81 15.59 6.37
N PHE A 64 -1.71 14.78 7.42
CA PHE A 64 -0.68 13.75 7.53
C PHE A 64 -0.75 12.73 6.39
N LEU A 65 -1.94 12.20 6.08
CA LEU A 65 -2.11 11.20 5.04
C LEU A 65 -1.77 11.77 3.65
N ARG A 66 -2.15 13.02 3.36
CA ARG A 66 -1.77 13.68 2.10
C ARG A 66 -0.26 13.75 1.94
N GLU A 67 0.44 14.25 2.95
CA GLU A 67 1.90 14.38 2.93
C GLU A 67 2.58 13.01 2.80
N VAL A 68 2.23 12.07 3.67
CA VAL A 68 2.90 10.77 3.75
C VAL A 68 2.59 9.88 2.55
N SER A 69 1.42 10.04 1.93
CA SER A 69 1.04 9.27 0.75
C SER A 69 1.94 9.49 -0.45
N GLU A 70 2.75 10.54 -0.50
CA GLU A 70 3.67 10.77 -1.62
C GLU A 70 4.83 9.77 -1.64
N TYR A 71 5.24 9.27 -0.47
CA TYR A 71 6.47 8.50 -0.31
C TYR A 71 6.34 7.21 0.51
N ALA A 72 5.34 7.08 1.39
CA ALA A 72 5.17 5.90 2.23
C ALA A 72 3.83 5.20 2.03
N PHE A 73 3.84 3.91 2.31
CA PHE A 73 2.69 3.05 2.34
C PHE A 73 2.49 2.57 3.78
N LEU A 74 1.45 3.10 4.43
CA LEU A 74 1.15 2.79 5.83
C LEU A 74 0.37 1.49 5.93
N ASN A 75 0.57 0.77 7.04
CA ASN A 75 -0.13 -0.49 7.31
C ASN A 75 -0.90 -0.42 8.65
N GLY A 76 -1.62 -1.50 8.99
CA GLY A 76 -2.45 -1.56 10.20
C GLY A 76 -1.71 -1.23 11.50
N SER A 77 -0.39 -1.43 11.57
CA SER A 77 0.40 -1.07 12.74
C SER A 77 0.38 0.44 13.05
N PHE A 78 0.23 1.30 12.05
CA PHE A 78 0.03 2.74 12.25
C PHE A 78 -1.26 3.01 13.04
N ILE A 79 -2.34 2.32 12.68
CA ILE A 79 -3.64 2.46 13.35
C ILE A 79 -3.52 2.02 14.80
N SER A 80 -2.94 0.84 15.05
CA SER A 80 -2.77 0.31 16.40
C SER A 80 -1.91 1.24 17.27
N CYS A 81 -0.78 1.72 16.76
CA CYS A 81 0.10 2.63 17.51
C CYS A 81 -0.56 3.98 17.80
N LEU A 82 -1.26 4.55 16.82
CA LEU A 82 -1.95 5.84 17.01
C LEU A 82 -3.15 5.70 17.97
N ALA A 83 -3.89 4.60 17.88
CA ALA A 83 -4.98 4.30 18.82
C ALA A 83 -4.46 4.23 20.26
N GLU A 84 -3.37 3.51 20.48
CA GLU A 84 -2.74 3.40 21.79
C GLU A 84 -2.19 4.74 22.29
N GLU A 85 -1.48 5.50 21.44
CA GLU A 85 -0.88 6.78 21.81
C GLU A 85 -1.94 7.85 22.17
N LEU A 86 -3.10 7.81 21.52
CA LEU A 86 -4.21 8.73 21.78
C LEU A 86 -5.21 8.20 22.81
N SER A 87 -5.03 6.98 23.32
CA SER A 87 -6.00 6.29 24.19
C SER A 87 -7.40 6.21 23.55
N LEU A 88 -7.45 5.95 22.24
CA LEU A 88 -8.66 5.74 21.44
C LEU A 88 -8.74 4.28 20.99
N SER A 89 -9.93 3.84 20.56
CA SER A 89 -10.05 2.54 19.90
C SER A 89 -9.53 2.59 18.46
N GLU A 90 -8.99 1.47 17.96
CA GLU A 90 -8.62 1.35 16.53
C GLU A 90 -9.79 1.66 15.60
N LYS A 91 -11.02 1.36 16.05
CA LYS A 91 -12.25 1.68 15.31
C LYS A 91 -12.41 3.18 15.12
N GLU A 92 -12.20 3.98 16.15
CA GLU A 92 -12.28 5.45 16.08
C GLU A 92 -11.22 6.01 15.14
N ILE A 93 -9.99 5.50 15.19
CA ILE A 93 -8.93 5.90 14.25
C ILE A 93 -9.31 5.56 12.81
N VAL A 94 -9.82 4.35 12.56
CA VAL A 94 -10.28 3.93 11.23
C VAL A 94 -11.42 4.80 10.73
N GLU A 95 -12.42 5.11 11.56
CA GLU A 95 -13.54 5.97 11.19
C GLU A 95 -13.06 7.39 10.88
N ALA A 96 -12.11 7.92 11.67
CA ALA A 96 -11.49 9.22 11.40
C ALA A 96 -10.76 9.21 10.04
N ILE A 97 -9.92 8.20 9.76
CA ILE A 97 -9.23 8.03 8.47
C ILE A 97 -10.22 8.00 7.31
N ILE A 98 -11.27 7.17 7.37
CA ILE A 98 -12.25 7.05 6.29
C ILE A 98 -13.00 8.37 6.05
N SER A 99 -13.18 9.17 7.10
CA SER A 99 -13.87 10.47 7.00
C SER A 99 -13.01 11.60 6.41
N THR A 100 -11.69 11.38 6.22
CA THR A 100 -10.79 12.39 5.65
C THR A 100 -11.14 12.73 4.19
N GLY A 101 -10.79 13.95 3.78
CA GLY A 101 -10.87 14.37 2.38
C GLY A 101 -9.91 13.55 1.52
N TYR A 102 -8.72 13.23 2.04
CA TYR A 102 -7.74 12.33 1.43
C TYR A 102 -8.38 10.99 1.03
N PHE A 103 -9.05 10.33 1.97
CA PHE A 103 -9.64 9.02 1.71
C PHE A 103 -10.79 9.09 0.68
N SER A 104 -11.58 10.15 0.74
CA SER A 104 -12.65 10.43 -0.23
C SER A 104 -12.08 10.62 -1.65
N GLU A 105 -11.04 11.44 -1.80
CA GLU A 105 -10.34 11.65 -3.06
C GLU A 105 -9.70 10.35 -3.58
N ARG A 106 -9.17 9.51 -2.68
CA ARG A 106 -8.61 8.21 -3.04
C ARG A 106 -9.68 7.28 -3.62
N LEU A 107 -10.86 7.21 -2.99
CA LEU A 107 -11.98 6.45 -3.53
C LEU A 107 -12.41 6.97 -4.92
N ASP A 108 -12.45 8.28 -5.11
CA ASP A 108 -12.85 8.86 -6.39
C ASP A 108 -11.81 8.64 -7.50
N PHE A 109 -10.53 8.69 -7.18
CA PHE A 109 -9.47 8.24 -8.07
C PHE A 109 -9.67 6.78 -8.51
N LEU A 110 -9.96 5.88 -7.56
CA LEU A 110 -10.22 4.47 -7.86
C LEU A 110 -11.47 4.30 -8.74
N LYS A 111 -12.57 5.00 -8.45
CA LYS A 111 -13.81 4.98 -9.28
C LYS A 111 -13.54 5.40 -10.71
N ARG A 112 -12.82 6.51 -10.91
CA ARG A 112 -12.46 7.02 -12.25
C ARG A 112 -11.63 6.00 -13.03
N ASN A 113 -10.74 5.28 -12.36
CA ASN A 113 -9.87 4.30 -13.01
C ASN A 113 -10.46 2.88 -13.09
N PHE A 114 -11.50 2.56 -12.31
CA PHE A 114 -12.02 1.19 -12.15
C PHE A 114 -12.43 0.55 -13.48
N ARG A 115 -13.19 1.28 -14.30
CA ARG A 115 -13.74 0.78 -15.58
C ARG A 115 -12.81 0.93 -16.79
N LYS A 116 -11.68 1.62 -16.63
CA LYS A 116 -10.74 1.83 -17.74
C LYS A 116 -10.01 0.52 -18.07
N ILE A 117 -9.89 0.20 -19.35
CA ILE A 117 -9.09 -0.96 -19.82
C ILE A 117 -7.61 -0.75 -19.46
N ARG A 118 -7.10 0.45 -19.74
CA ARG A 118 -5.76 0.89 -19.35
C ARG A 118 -5.85 1.85 -18.17
N LYS A 119 -5.07 1.60 -17.13
CA LYS A 119 -4.98 2.49 -15.97
C LYS A 119 -3.99 3.60 -16.31
N GLU A 120 -4.30 4.83 -15.92
CA GLU A 120 -3.40 5.98 -16.15
C GLU A 120 -2.06 5.76 -15.47
N ASN A 121 -2.11 5.28 -14.22
CA ASN A 121 -0.95 4.80 -13.49
C ASN A 121 -1.31 3.46 -12.83
N ALA A 122 -0.76 2.37 -13.37
CA ALA A 122 -1.07 1.01 -12.93
C ALA A 122 -0.62 0.75 -11.49
N VAL A 123 0.54 1.26 -11.10
CA VAL A 123 1.09 1.12 -9.75
C VAL A 123 0.26 1.92 -8.77
N GLU A 124 -0.01 3.19 -9.05
CA GLU A 124 -0.82 4.02 -8.17
C GLU A 124 -2.23 3.44 -7.99
N TYR A 125 -2.82 2.90 -9.06
CA TYR A 125 -4.09 2.18 -8.98
C TYR A 125 -4.02 0.99 -8.02
N ALA A 126 -2.98 0.16 -8.11
CA ALA A 126 -2.78 -0.97 -7.21
C ALA A 126 -2.55 -0.52 -5.76
N GLU A 127 -1.68 0.45 -5.54
CA GLU A 127 -1.40 0.97 -4.21
C GLU A 127 -2.62 1.67 -3.60
N GLY A 128 -3.53 2.24 -4.39
CA GLY A 128 -4.78 2.81 -3.87
C GLY A 128 -5.73 1.77 -3.28
N PHE A 129 -5.90 0.64 -3.96
CA PHE A 129 -6.61 -0.49 -3.38
C PHE A 129 -5.85 -1.09 -2.20
N GLY A 130 -4.53 -1.21 -2.33
CA GLY A 130 -3.66 -1.76 -1.30
C GLY A 130 -3.75 -1.00 0.01
N GLU A 131 -3.75 0.33 -0.03
CA GLU A 131 -3.83 1.18 1.15
C GLU A 131 -5.15 0.97 1.91
N ILE A 132 -6.27 0.87 1.19
CA ILE A 132 -7.57 0.56 1.80
C ILE A 132 -7.54 -0.81 2.48
N VAL A 133 -6.93 -1.81 1.84
CA VAL A 133 -6.75 -3.15 2.44
C VAL A 133 -5.82 -3.09 3.66
N SER A 134 -4.76 -2.29 3.61
CA SER A 134 -3.81 -2.12 4.70
C SER A 134 -4.42 -1.50 5.95
N PHE A 135 -5.35 -0.54 5.80
CA PHE A 135 -6.03 0.07 6.93
C PHE A 135 -7.16 -0.78 7.48
N LEU A 136 -7.91 -1.47 6.62
CA LEU A 136 -9.19 -2.08 7.02
C LEU A 136 -9.13 -3.61 7.12
N GLY A 137 -8.12 -4.23 6.54
CA GLY A 137 -8.12 -5.65 6.22
C GLY A 137 -9.02 -5.96 5.01
N LEU A 138 -8.82 -7.14 4.43
CA LEU A 138 -9.41 -7.53 3.14
C LEU A 138 -10.96 -7.52 3.16
N GLU A 139 -11.59 -8.09 4.20
CA GLU A 139 -13.07 -8.18 4.27
C GLU A 139 -13.74 -6.81 4.36
N ARG A 140 -13.23 -5.96 5.26
CA ARG A 140 -13.81 -4.63 5.49
C ARG A 140 -13.57 -3.75 4.29
N ALA A 141 -12.40 -3.85 3.66
CA ALA A 141 -12.10 -3.19 2.39
C ALA A 141 -13.09 -3.59 1.29
N LEU A 142 -13.35 -4.90 1.08
CA LEU A 142 -14.33 -5.36 0.09
C LEU A 142 -15.72 -4.76 0.32
N ASN A 143 -16.18 -4.78 1.57
CA ASN A 143 -17.49 -4.23 1.94
C ASN A 143 -17.55 -2.72 1.70
N LEU A 144 -16.52 -1.98 2.10
CA LEU A 144 -16.43 -0.54 1.90
C LEU A 144 -16.42 -0.17 0.42
N LEU A 145 -15.59 -0.85 -0.38
CA LEU A 145 -15.49 -0.64 -1.82
C LEU A 145 -16.83 -0.91 -2.51
N LYS A 146 -17.49 -2.03 -2.16
CA LYS A 146 -18.82 -2.38 -2.68
C LYS A 146 -19.87 -1.31 -2.38
N ARG A 147 -19.91 -0.80 -1.14
CA ARG A 147 -20.82 0.30 -0.73
C ARG A 147 -20.56 1.58 -1.52
N ASN A 148 -19.32 1.80 -1.94
CA ASN A 148 -18.91 2.95 -2.76
C ASN A 148 -18.97 2.68 -4.28
N GLY A 149 -19.67 1.63 -4.73
CA GLY A 149 -19.87 1.33 -6.15
C GLY A 149 -18.70 0.64 -6.85
N LEU A 150 -17.64 0.29 -6.12
CA LEU A 150 -16.47 -0.44 -6.61
C LEU A 150 -16.65 -1.95 -6.36
N LYS A 151 -17.38 -2.62 -7.25
CA LYS A 151 -17.64 -4.07 -7.16
C LYS A 151 -16.44 -4.88 -7.66
N ILE A 152 -15.41 -5.00 -6.83
CA ILE A 152 -14.21 -5.79 -7.11
C ILE A 152 -14.30 -7.21 -6.50
N GLY A 153 -13.78 -8.21 -7.20
CA GLY A 153 -13.67 -9.57 -6.68
C GLY A 153 -12.59 -9.71 -5.61
N ARG A 154 -12.78 -10.61 -4.65
CA ARG A 154 -11.81 -10.89 -3.56
C ARG A 154 -10.40 -11.18 -4.09
N SER A 155 -10.29 -12.07 -5.08
CA SER A 155 -9.01 -12.46 -5.67
C SER A 155 -8.31 -11.28 -6.35
N THR A 156 -9.06 -10.45 -7.08
CA THR A 156 -8.50 -9.25 -7.72
C THR A 156 -8.05 -8.22 -6.70
N LEU A 157 -8.81 -8.01 -5.62
CA LEU A 157 -8.40 -7.10 -4.55
C LEU A 157 -7.14 -7.60 -3.85
N GLN A 158 -7.06 -8.90 -3.56
CA GLN A 158 -5.86 -9.51 -3.00
C GLN A 158 -4.66 -9.36 -3.94
N ALA A 159 -4.84 -9.55 -5.24
CA ALA A 159 -3.77 -9.39 -6.23
C ALA A 159 -3.29 -7.93 -6.29
N LEU A 160 -4.18 -6.94 -6.27
CA LEU A 160 -3.81 -5.52 -6.21
C LEU A 160 -3.05 -5.18 -4.93
N TYR A 161 -3.46 -5.72 -3.79
CA TYR A 161 -2.76 -5.55 -2.52
C TYR A 161 -1.36 -6.21 -2.55
N ASN A 162 -1.22 -7.38 -3.18
CA ASN A 162 0.08 -8.00 -3.36
C ASN A 162 0.98 -7.12 -4.24
N VAL A 163 0.45 -6.56 -5.33
CA VAL A 163 1.19 -5.63 -6.20
C VAL A 163 1.61 -4.36 -5.46
N SER A 164 0.76 -3.80 -4.59
CA SER A 164 1.13 -2.60 -3.82
C SER A 164 2.33 -2.82 -2.91
N LEU A 165 2.49 -4.05 -2.42
CA LEU A 165 3.59 -4.51 -1.58
C LEU A 165 4.76 -5.11 -2.38
N MET A 166 4.82 -4.94 -3.70
CA MET A 166 5.99 -5.36 -4.45
C MET A 166 7.19 -4.43 -4.20
N PRO A 167 8.43 -4.93 -4.32
CA PRO A 167 9.62 -4.09 -4.24
C PRO A 167 9.58 -2.93 -5.24
N THR A 168 10.19 -1.79 -4.87
CA THR A 168 10.22 -0.57 -5.69
C THR A 168 10.76 -0.85 -7.08
N TRP A 169 11.87 -1.57 -7.21
CA TRP A 169 12.48 -1.95 -8.49
C TRP A 169 11.48 -2.66 -9.43
N LEU A 170 10.68 -3.58 -8.89
CA LEU A 170 9.67 -4.32 -9.66
C LEU A 170 8.49 -3.42 -10.00
N LYS A 171 8.03 -2.59 -9.06
CA LYS A 171 6.96 -1.62 -9.33
C LYS A 171 7.34 -0.66 -10.46
N ARG A 172 8.61 -0.29 -10.62
CA ARG A 172 9.08 0.58 -11.73
C ARG A 172 8.85 -0.03 -13.12
N ARG A 173 8.77 -1.37 -13.21
CA ARG A 173 8.54 -2.11 -14.46
C ARG A 173 7.05 -2.21 -14.82
N ILE A 174 6.17 -2.09 -13.83
CA ILE A 174 4.72 -2.24 -14.00
C ILE A 174 4.13 -1.04 -14.76
N GLY A 175 3.49 -1.32 -15.89
CA GLY A 175 2.96 -0.31 -16.81
C GLY A 175 3.97 0.18 -17.85
N VAL A 176 5.24 -0.24 -17.74
CA VAL A 176 6.29 0.03 -18.73
C VAL A 176 6.46 -1.19 -19.64
N ASP A 177 6.96 -2.29 -19.10
CA ASP A 177 7.22 -3.55 -19.81
C ASP A 177 6.55 -4.75 -19.14
N ILE A 178 6.05 -4.59 -17.91
CA ILE A 178 5.21 -5.58 -17.23
C ILE A 178 3.78 -5.06 -17.12
N SER A 179 2.81 -5.75 -17.70
CA SER A 179 1.40 -5.38 -17.50
C SER A 179 0.93 -5.67 -16.07
N LEU A 180 -0.01 -4.87 -15.56
CA LEU A 180 -0.60 -5.10 -14.23
C LEU A 180 -1.21 -6.51 -14.08
N THR A 181 -1.81 -7.03 -15.15
CA THR A 181 -2.36 -8.39 -15.17
C THR A 181 -1.30 -9.48 -15.09
N ILE A 182 -0.10 -9.24 -15.64
CA ILE A 182 1.04 -10.15 -15.47
C ILE A 182 1.55 -10.06 -14.02
N ALA A 183 1.63 -8.84 -13.47
CA ALA A 183 2.05 -8.63 -12.08
C ALA A 183 1.15 -9.38 -11.07
N PHE A 184 -0.15 -9.54 -11.34
CA PHE A 184 -1.06 -10.31 -10.47
C PHE A 184 -0.68 -11.79 -10.32
N GLU A 185 -0.04 -12.35 -11.35
CA GLU A 185 0.29 -13.78 -11.42
C GLU A 185 1.69 -14.09 -10.90
N LEU A 186 2.47 -13.05 -10.61
CA LEU A 186 3.83 -13.20 -10.12
C LEU A 186 3.86 -14.01 -8.82
N PRO A 187 4.80 -14.95 -8.68
CA PRO A 187 4.99 -15.67 -7.44
C PRO A 187 5.37 -14.72 -6.30
N LYS A 188 5.25 -15.23 -5.07
CA LYS A 188 5.66 -14.49 -3.86
C LYS A 188 7.15 -14.12 -3.87
N TYR A 189 7.96 -14.96 -4.51
CA TYR A 189 9.41 -14.80 -4.68
C TYR A 189 9.68 -14.54 -6.15
N VAL A 190 10.20 -13.35 -6.43
CA VAL A 190 10.51 -12.91 -7.79
C VAL A 190 11.96 -12.46 -7.80
N ASP A 191 12.75 -13.06 -8.68
CA ASP A 191 14.08 -12.60 -9.02
C ASP A 191 14.05 -11.75 -10.30
N GLU A 192 15.17 -11.09 -10.58
CA GLU A 192 15.30 -10.25 -11.76
C GLU A 192 15.29 -11.08 -13.05
N GLU A 193 15.85 -12.30 -13.04
CA GLU A 193 15.89 -13.17 -14.20
C GLU A 193 14.48 -13.52 -14.71
N LEU A 194 13.56 -13.87 -13.79
CA LEU A 194 12.17 -14.11 -14.12
C LEU A 194 11.53 -12.87 -14.76
N ILE A 195 11.78 -11.69 -14.19
CA ILE A 195 11.22 -10.43 -14.71
C ILE A 195 11.73 -10.15 -16.12
N GLU A 196 13.03 -10.32 -16.37
CA GLU A 196 13.58 -10.15 -17.72
C GLU A 196 12.99 -11.16 -18.72
N ARG A 197 12.72 -12.39 -18.30
CA ARG A 197 12.10 -13.41 -19.17
C ARG A 197 10.67 -13.08 -19.59
N ILE A 198 9.94 -12.31 -18.79
CA ILE A 198 8.53 -11.96 -19.06
C ILE A 198 8.33 -10.51 -19.50
N ALA A 199 9.37 -9.68 -19.44
CA ALA A 199 9.34 -8.29 -19.86
C ALA A 199 8.93 -8.16 -21.33
N GLY A 200 7.98 -7.28 -21.62
CA GLY A 200 7.46 -7.04 -22.95
C GLY A 200 6.56 -8.14 -23.53
N LEU A 201 6.41 -9.28 -22.83
CA LEU A 201 5.56 -10.37 -23.31
C LEU A 201 4.07 -10.02 -23.21
N ARG A 202 3.29 -10.61 -24.12
CA ARG A 202 1.84 -10.63 -24.00
C ARG A 202 1.44 -11.55 -22.84
N TYR A 203 0.28 -11.28 -22.25
CA TYR A 203 -0.21 -12.02 -21.08
C TYR A 203 -0.19 -13.55 -21.26
N GLN A 204 -0.61 -14.07 -22.42
CA GLN A 204 -0.65 -15.52 -22.66
C GLN A 204 0.74 -16.15 -22.68
N ASP A 205 1.74 -15.45 -23.19
CA ASP A 205 3.11 -15.95 -23.29
C ASP A 205 3.82 -15.85 -21.94
N ALA A 206 3.67 -14.71 -21.24
CA ALA A 206 4.13 -14.56 -19.86
C ALA A 206 3.52 -15.63 -18.94
N LYS A 207 2.24 -15.96 -19.11
CA LYS A 207 1.56 -17.00 -18.33
C LYS A 207 2.15 -18.39 -18.55
N LYS A 208 2.61 -18.72 -19.76
CA LYS A 208 3.29 -20.00 -20.03
C LYS A 208 4.61 -20.08 -19.26
N VAL A 209 5.43 -19.04 -19.34
CA VAL A 209 6.70 -18.94 -18.60
C VAL A 209 6.47 -19.07 -17.08
N LEU A 210 5.47 -18.36 -16.55
CA LEU A 210 5.12 -18.43 -15.12
C LEU A 210 4.60 -19.81 -14.71
N LYS A 211 3.92 -20.53 -15.60
CA LYS A 211 3.41 -21.88 -15.32
C LYS A 211 4.54 -22.92 -15.31
N GLU A 212 5.48 -22.82 -16.24
CA GLU A 212 6.67 -23.69 -16.30
C GLU A 212 7.47 -23.61 -14.99
N LEU A 213 7.63 -22.41 -14.44
CA LEU A 213 8.31 -22.21 -13.16
C LEU A 213 7.53 -22.81 -11.99
N LYS A 214 6.20 -22.65 -11.94
CA LYS A 214 5.36 -23.25 -10.90
C LYS A 214 5.33 -24.78 -10.93
N SER A 215 5.77 -25.41 -12.02
CA SER A 215 5.90 -26.87 -12.13
C SER A 215 7.27 -27.40 -11.69
N ASN A 216 8.25 -26.51 -11.50
CA ASN A 216 9.63 -26.85 -11.10
C ASN A 216 9.90 -26.62 -9.60
N TYR A 217 8.89 -26.18 -8.84
CA TYR A 217 8.89 -26.02 -7.38
C TYR A 217 7.72 -26.82 -6.79
#